data_AF-A0A0A0NX88-F1
#
_entry.id   AF-A0A0A0NX88-F1
#
_cell.length_a   1.000
_cell.length_b   1.000
_cell.length_c   1.000
_cell.angle_alpha   90.00
_cell.angle_beta   90.00
_cell.angle_gamma   90.00
#
_symmetry.space_group_name_H-M   'P 1'
#
loop_
_entity.id
_entity.type
_entity.pdbx_description
1 polymer ?
#
loop_
_entity_poly.entity_id
_entity_poly.type
_entity_poly.pdbx_seq_one_letter_code
_entity_poly.pdbx_strand_id
1 'polypeptide(L)'
;MPIESGTAGLPVYRGVPGEGGAQPLSRAYSEQPWLGDAFGSFTGDPATLPVDTHEIVAMVAPRGLFIMENPHIDWLGARSGSVAALGGAEVYKALGAESNISYWSDIQDGNHCAVRSEWKAPLQQNIRKFLLRTGNDPGVFRVSGKKAGNLAEWRNWQTPILTGQP
;
A
#
# COMPACT_ATOMS: atom_id res chain seq x y z
N MET A 1 -9.59 -0.88 4.56
CA MET A 1 -8.80 0.18 5.22
C MET A 1 -7.68 -0.49 6.01
N PRO A 2 -6.60 -0.96 5.36
CA PRO A 2 -5.47 -1.56 6.06
C PRO A 2 -4.74 -0.51 6.91
N ILE A 3 -4.35 -0.89 8.13
CA ILE A 3 -3.62 -0.08 9.10
C ILE A 3 -2.37 -0.84 9.50
N GLU A 4 -1.19 -0.26 9.25
CA GLU A 4 0.12 -0.78 9.69
C GLU A 4 0.32 -2.24 9.32
N SER A 5 0.00 -2.60 8.07
CA SER A 5 -0.18 -3.99 7.67
C SER A 5 1.12 -4.78 7.53
N GLY A 6 2.25 -4.10 7.32
CA GLY A 6 3.57 -4.73 7.22
C GLY A 6 3.71 -5.71 6.05
N THR A 7 4.85 -6.41 5.98
CA THR A 7 5.11 -7.44 4.97
C THR A 7 3.98 -8.48 4.94
N ALA A 8 3.61 -8.98 3.76
CA ALA A 8 2.40 -9.76 3.48
C ALA A 8 1.08 -8.97 3.48
N GLY A 9 1.09 -7.70 3.90
CA GLY A 9 0.01 -6.74 3.71
C GLY A 9 0.25 -5.79 2.54
N LEU A 10 1.00 -4.72 2.78
CA LEU A 10 1.20 -3.63 1.82
C LEU A 10 2.56 -3.62 1.11
N PRO A 11 3.72 -3.73 1.77
CA PRO A 11 5.04 -3.62 1.16
C PRO A 11 5.23 -4.50 -0.06
N VAL A 12 5.76 -3.94 -1.16
CA VAL A 12 6.16 -4.75 -2.32
C VAL A 12 7.21 -5.77 -1.90
N TYR A 13 6.97 -7.03 -2.24
CA TYR A 13 7.87 -8.14 -1.92
C TYR A 13 9.27 -7.91 -2.48
N ARG A 14 9.38 -7.33 -3.69
CA ARG A 14 10.66 -6.97 -4.31
C ARG A 14 11.43 -5.88 -3.58
N GLY A 15 10.76 -5.02 -2.83
CA GLY A 15 11.37 -3.92 -2.07
C GLY A 15 11.90 -4.35 -0.70
N VAL A 16 11.23 -5.31 -0.07
CA VAL A 16 11.54 -5.78 1.30
C VAL A 16 13.02 -6.18 1.48
N PRO A 17 13.66 -6.96 0.59
CA PRO A 17 15.08 -7.31 0.75
C PRO A 17 16.03 -6.10 0.77
N GLY A 18 15.64 -4.99 0.14
CA GLY A 18 16.42 -3.75 0.08
C GLY A 18 16.10 -2.74 1.19
N GLU A 19 15.13 -3.03 2.06
CA GLU A 19 14.71 -2.15 3.14
C GLU A 19 15.20 -2.66 4.51
N GLY A 20 16.31 -2.12 4.98
CA GLY A 20 16.91 -2.50 6.27
C GLY A 20 15.91 -2.43 7.44
N GLY A 21 15.81 -3.52 8.19
CA GLY A 21 14.95 -3.66 9.37
C GLY A 21 13.51 -4.10 9.08
N ALA A 22 13.07 -4.16 7.82
CA ALA A 22 11.77 -4.70 7.44
C ALA A 22 11.65 -6.20 7.73
N GLN A 23 10.43 -6.68 8.01
CA GLN A 23 10.16 -8.11 8.17
C GLN A 23 10.53 -8.84 6.87
N PRO A 24 11.54 -9.74 6.89
CA PRO A 24 11.95 -10.48 5.71
C PRO A 24 10.84 -11.41 5.20
N LEU A 25 10.83 -11.69 3.89
CA LEU A 25 9.83 -12.58 3.27
C LEU A 25 9.82 -13.98 3.88
N SER A 26 11.00 -14.51 4.22
CA SER A 26 11.12 -15.80 4.91
C SER A 26 10.44 -15.79 6.28
N ARG A 27 10.51 -14.67 7.02
CA ARG A 27 9.82 -14.52 8.31
C ARG A 27 8.32 -14.36 8.12
N ALA A 28 7.88 -13.51 7.19
CA ALA A 28 6.47 -13.35 6.87
C ALA A 28 5.80 -14.68 6.46
N TYR A 29 6.54 -15.55 5.76
CA TYR A 29 6.08 -16.90 5.40
C TYR A 29 6.05 -17.88 6.59
N SER A 30 7.10 -17.90 7.42
CA SER A 30 7.26 -18.93 8.46
C SER A 30 6.62 -18.58 9.81
N GLU A 31 6.40 -17.31 10.10
CA GLU A 31 5.97 -16.84 11.42
C GLU A 31 4.52 -17.23 11.73
N GLN A 32 3.65 -17.15 10.73
CA GLN A 32 2.22 -17.51 10.80
C GLN A 32 1.73 -17.94 9.41
N PRO A 33 0.66 -18.74 9.30
CA PRO A 33 0.15 -19.25 8.02
C PRO A 33 -0.69 -18.20 7.27
N TRP A 34 -0.15 -17.01 7.03
CA TRP A 34 -0.83 -15.92 6.31
C TRP A 34 -0.75 -16.07 4.79
N LEU A 35 0.33 -16.67 4.30
CA LEU A 35 0.61 -16.86 2.88
C LEU A 35 0.51 -18.34 2.53
N GLY A 36 0.02 -18.65 1.33
CA GLY A 36 -0.06 -20.03 0.87
C GLY A 36 1.32 -20.65 0.65
N ASP A 37 1.42 -21.98 0.78
CA ASP A 37 2.67 -22.75 0.72
C ASP A 37 3.54 -22.45 -0.51
N ALA A 38 2.91 -22.12 -1.65
CA ALA A 38 3.61 -21.74 -2.88
C ALA A 38 4.54 -20.53 -2.70
N PHE A 39 4.21 -19.60 -1.79
CA PHE A 39 5.01 -18.41 -1.52
C PHE A 39 6.42 -18.75 -1.02
N GLY A 40 6.60 -19.89 -0.34
CA GLY A 40 7.89 -20.35 0.19
C GLY A 40 9.00 -20.37 -0.85
N SER A 41 8.67 -20.72 -2.11
CA SER A 41 9.61 -20.78 -3.24
C SER A 41 10.18 -19.42 -3.66
N PHE A 42 9.52 -18.32 -3.27
CA PHE A 42 9.86 -16.95 -3.68
C PHE A 42 10.52 -16.14 -2.55
N THR A 43 10.61 -16.70 -1.34
CA THR A 43 11.16 -15.98 -0.17
C THR A 43 12.63 -15.58 -0.32
N GLY A 44 13.40 -16.35 -1.10
CA GLY A 44 14.81 -16.06 -1.42
C GLY A 44 15.02 -15.22 -2.68
N ASP A 45 14.06 -15.21 -3.61
CA ASP A 45 14.11 -14.41 -4.83
C ASP A 45 12.69 -13.96 -5.25
N PRO A 46 12.19 -12.85 -4.68
CA PRO A 46 10.85 -12.35 -5.00
C PRO A 46 10.73 -11.83 -6.44
N ALA A 47 11.83 -11.65 -7.18
CA ALA A 47 11.76 -11.20 -8.57
C ALA A 47 11.11 -12.24 -9.48
N THR A 48 11.18 -13.53 -9.10
CA THR A 48 10.60 -14.66 -9.84
C THR A 48 9.11 -14.87 -9.60
N LEU A 49 8.51 -14.20 -8.61
CA LEU A 49 7.06 -14.23 -8.38
C LEU A 49 6.35 -13.38 -9.44
N PRO A 50 5.42 -13.87 -10.27
CA PRO A 50 4.84 -13.08 -11.37
C PRO A 50 3.86 -11.99 -10.92
N VAL A 51 3.75 -11.76 -9.61
CA VAL A 51 2.93 -10.71 -9.01
C VAL A 51 3.69 -9.95 -7.92
N ASP A 52 3.19 -8.78 -7.55
CA ASP A 52 3.62 -8.05 -6.35
C ASP A 52 2.45 -7.32 -5.67
N THR A 53 2.63 -6.82 -4.45
CA THR A 53 1.52 -6.28 -3.65
C THR A 53 0.86 -5.04 -4.25
N HIS A 54 1.53 -4.28 -5.13
CA HIS A 54 0.91 -3.19 -5.88
C HIS A 54 -0.27 -3.66 -6.78
N GLU A 55 -0.22 -4.91 -7.29
CA GLU A 55 -1.33 -5.50 -8.04
C GLU A 55 -2.46 -5.95 -7.11
N ILE A 56 -2.14 -6.36 -5.89
CA ILE A 56 -3.14 -6.65 -4.84
C ILE A 56 -3.89 -5.36 -4.48
N VAL A 57 -3.18 -4.24 -4.35
CA VAL A 57 -3.79 -2.90 -4.20
C VAL A 57 -4.68 -2.60 -5.42
N ALA A 58 -4.22 -2.89 -6.63
CA ALA A 58 -4.97 -2.67 -7.86
C ALA A 58 -6.27 -3.49 -7.96
N MET A 59 -6.35 -4.70 -7.38
CA MET A 59 -7.59 -5.49 -7.31
C MET A 59 -8.72 -4.80 -6.54
N VAL A 60 -8.41 -3.74 -5.78
CA VAL A 60 -9.43 -2.94 -5.10
C VAL A 60 -10.07 -1.93 -6.05
N ALA A 61 -9.38 -1.49 -7.09
CA ALA A 61 -9.89 -0.48 -8.00
C ALA A 61 -11.17 -0.95 -8.75
N PRO A 62 -12.14 -0.04 -9.00
CA PRO A 62 -12.19 1.37 -8.61
C PRO A 62 -12.81 1.61 -7.22
N ARG A 63 -12.98 0.58 -6.37
CA ARG A 63 -13.60 0.73 -5.04
C ARG A 63 -12.74 1.59 -4.11
N GLY A 64 -13.37 2.16 -3.09
CA GLY A 64 -12.69 2.99 -2.09
C GLY A 64 -11.62 2.23 -1.30
N LEU A 65 -10.42 2.78 -1.23
CA LEU A 65 -9.30 2.23 -0.48
C LEU A 65 -8.54 3.33 0.27
N PHE A 66 -8.46 3.20 1.60
CA PHE A 66 -7.61 4.05 2.42
C PHE A 66 -6.57 3.20 3.16
N ILE A 67 -5.30 3.43 2.84
CA ILE A 67 -4.13 2.74 3.40
C ILE A 67 -3.45 3.64 4.43
N MET A 68 -3.22 3.13 5.63
CA MET A 68 -2.60 3.84 6.75
C MET A 68 -1.33 3.11 7.17
N GLU A 69 -0.19 3.79 7.20
CA GLU A 69 1.12 3.18 7.45
C GLU A 69 1.92 3.93 8.51
N ASN A 70 2.89 3.26 9.12
CA ASN A 70 3.72 3.81 10.19
C ASN A 70 5.21 3.75 9.81
N PRO A 71 5.84 4.89 9.46
CA PRO A 71 7.22 4.92 8.98
C PRO A 71 8.24 4.89 10.13
N HIS A 72 7.80 4.85 11.39
CA HIS A 72 8.68 4.80 12.56
C HIS A 72 9.05 3.37 12.95
N ILE A 73 8.35 2.36 12.42
CA ILE A 73 8.61 0.95 12.69
C ILE A 73 9.23 0.32 11.45
N ASP A 74 10.54 0.06 11.51
CA ASP A 74 11.26 -0.52 10.38
C ASP A 74 10.66 -1.85 9.94
N TRP A 75 10.20 -2.69 10.88
CA TRP A 75 9.60 -4.01 10.62
C TRP A 75 8.43 -3.97 9.63
N LEU A 76 7.71 -2.85 9.55
CA LEU A 76 6.56 -2.69 8.66
C LEU A 76 6.96 -2.42 7.20
N GLY A 77 8.22 -2.10 6.89
CA GLY A 77 8.67 -1.88 5.52
C GLY A 77 7.96 -0.71 4.82
N ALA A 78 7.74 0.39 5.52
CA ALA A 78 6.90 1.50 5.04
C ALA A 78 7.39 2.14 3.72
N ARG A 79 8.69 2.08 3.40
CA ARG A 79 9.20 2.58 2.10
C ARG A 79 8.67 1.72 0.97
N SER A 80 8.83 0.41 1.09
CA SER A 80 8.27 -0.59 0.17
C SER A 80 6.73 -0.53 0.16
N GLY A 81 6.10 -0.23 1.29
CA GLY A 81 4.66 0.00 1.39
C GLY A 81 4.18 1.19 0.56
N SER A 82 4.92 2.30 0.59
CA SER A 82 4.60 3.47 -0.24
C SER A 82 4.76 3.19 -1.74
N VAL A 83 5.74 2.38 -2.15
CA VAL A 83 5.89 1.93 -3.54
C VAL A 83 4.66 1.14 -3.99
N ALA A 84 4.17 0.22 -3.14
CA ALA A 84 2.98 -0.56 -3.45
C ALA A 84 1.74 0.32 -3.64
N ALA A 85 1.53 1.28 -2.73
CA ALA A 85 0.41 2.21 -2.79
C ALA A 85 0.48 3.10 -4.04
N LEU A 86 1.67 3.63 -4.38
CA LEU A 86 1.88 4.44 -5.58
C LEU A 86 1.66 3.60 -6.85
N GLY A 87 2.18 2.37 -6.90
CA GLY A 87 1.99 1.46 -8.04
C GLY A 87 0.52 1.10 -8.27
N GLY A 88 -0.21 0.78 -7.19
CA GLY A 88 -1.65 0.54 -7.28
C GLY A 88 -2.44 1.79 -7.68
N ALA A 89 -2.01 2.99 -7.24
CA ALA A 89 -2.63 4.25 -7.63
C ALA A 89 -2.57 4.52 -9.14
N GLU A 90 -1.59 3.98 -9.86
CA GLU A 90 -1.55 4.08 -11.33
C GLU A 90 -2.70 3.31 -11.99
N VAL A 91 -3.20 2.23 -11.39
CA VAL A 91 -4.39 1.53 -11.90
C VAL A 91 -5.65 2.35 -11.62
N TYR A 92 -5.76 2.96 -10.44
CA TYR A 92 -6.84 3.92 -10.16
C TYR A 92 -6.82 5.10 -11.15
N LYS A 93 -5.63 5.59 -11.52
CA LYS A 93 -5.45 6.60 -12.56
C LYS A 93 -5.89 6.13 -13.93
N ALA A 94 -5.45 4.95 -14.34
CA ALA A 94 -5.84 4.37 -15.62
C ALA A 94 -7.36 4.23 -15.78
N LEU A 95 -8.07 3.98 -14.67
CA LEU A 95 -9.52 3.85 -14.58
C LEU A 95 -10.27 5.17 -14.38
N GLY A 96 -9.59 6.32 -14.28
CA GLY A 96 -10.22 7.61 -13.97
C GLY A 96 -10.80 7.69 -12.55
N ALA A 97 -10.32 6.84 -11.64
CA ALA A 97 -10.81 6.68 -10.28
C ALA A 97 -9.79 7.15 -9.23
N GLU A 98 -8.85 8.03 -9.58
CA GLU A 98 -7.76 8.51 -8.71
C GLU A 98 -8.27 8.97 -7.34
N SER A 99 -9.45 9.59 -7.31
CA SER A 99 -10.09 10.06 -6.09
C SER A 99 -10.56 8.94 -5.13
N ASN A 100 -10.41 7.66 -5.51
CA ASN A 100 -10.89 6.51 -4.73
C ASN A 100 -9.80 5.76 -3.96
N ILE A 101 -8.55 6.17 -4.10
CA ILE A 101 -7.45 5.65 -3.29
C ILE A 101 -6.83 6.77 -2.45
N SER A 102 -6.52 6.46 -1.20
CA SER A 102 -5.80 7.33 -0.27
C SER A 102 -4.69 6.55 0.43
N TYR A 103 -3.59 7.21 0.72
CA TYR A 103 -2.46 6.67 1.46
C TYR A 103 -1.94 7.71 2.46
N TRP A 104 -1.67 7.30 3.70
CA TRP A 104 -1.12 8.19 4.71
C TRP A 104 -0.11 7.50 5.62
N SER A 105 1.14 7.96 5.58
CA SER A 105 2.20 7.57 6.51
C SER A 105 2.87 8.76 7.21
N ASP A 106 2.54 10.00 6.86
CA ASP A 106 3.08 11.19 7.55
C ASP A 106 2.40 11.42 8.90
N ILE A 107 2.94 10.75 9.93
CA ILE A 107 2.39 10.69 11.29
C ILE A 107 3.47 11.04 12.33
N GLN A 108 3.06 11.61 13.47
CA GLN A 108 3.98 12.00 14.53
C GLN A 108 4.27 10.89 15.55
N ASP A 109 3.24 10.26 16.09
CA ASP A 109 3.38 9.15 17.04
C ASP A 109 3.97 7.93 16.33
N GLY A 110 4.88 7.19 16.95
CA GLY A 110 5.48 5.97 16.39
C GLY A 110 4.88 4.67 16.95
N ASN A 111 4.06 4.74 18.01
CA ASN A 111 3.51 3.58 18.68
C ASN A 111 2.69 2.71 17.72
N HIS A 112 2.90 1.40 17.78
CA HIS A 112 2.25 0.46 16.87
C HIS A 112 0.74 0.42 17.12
N CYS A 113 -0.05 0.47 16.04
CA CYS A 113 -1.51 0.40 16.06
C CYS A 113 -2.20 1.50 16.90
N ALA A 114 -1.49 2.55 17.27
CA ALA A 114 -2.07 3.70 17.95
C ALA A 114 -3.02 4.46 17.00
N VAL A 115 -4.12 4.98 17.55
CA VAL A 115 -5.03 5.87 16.80
C VAL A 115 -4.39 7.24 16.68
N ARG A 116 -4.39 7.79 15.46
CA ARG A 116 -3.69 9.03 15.13
C ARG A 116 -4.66 10.11 14.68
N SER A 117 -4.42 11.33 15.14
CA SER A 117 -5.26 12.48 14.78
C SER A 117 -5.20 12.78 13.29
N GLU A 118 -4.05 12.53 12.67
CA GLU A 118 -3.74 12.74 11.26
C GLU A 118 -4.59 11.85 10.34
N TRP A 119 -4.98 10.66 10.81
CA TRP A 119 -5.84 9.76 10.04
C TRP A 119 -7.33 10.08 10.17
N LYS A 120 -7.75 10.86 11.16
CA LYS A 120 -9.18 11.07 11.47
C LYS A 120 -9.94 11.70 10.30
N ALA A 121 -9.44 12.82 9.78
CA ALA A 121 -10.08 13.53 8.67
C ALA A 121 -10.19 12.67 7.39
N PRO A 122 -9.10 12.10 6.84
CA PRO A 122 -9.18 11.26 5.63
C PRO A 122 -10.00 9.98 5.85
N LEU A 123 -10.01 9.41 7.07
CA LEU A 123 -10.87 8.28 7.41
C LEU A 123 -12.35 8.65 7.30
N GLN A 124 -12.76 9.76 7.92
CA GLN A 124 -14.14 10.26 7.85
C GLN A 124 -14.55 10.59 6.41
N GLN A 125 -13.66 11.18 5.61
CA GLN A 125 -13.89 11.46 4.19
C GLN A 125 -14.14 10.17 3.39
N ASN A 126 -13.32 9.14 3.57
CA ASN A 126 -13.51 7.84 2.91
C ASN A 126 -14.83 7.17 3.33
N ILE A 127 -15.20 7.22 4.61
CA ILE A 127 -16.48 6.70 5.11
C ILE A 127 -17.66 7.45 4.48
N ARG A 128 -17.62 8.78 4.46
CA ARG A 128 -18.67 9.61 3.86
C ARG A 128 -18.85 9.33 2.37
N LYS A 129 -17.76 9.15 1.63
CA LYS A 129 -17.80 8.88 0.19
C LYS A 129 -18.29 7.48 -0.14
N PHE A 130 -17.66 6.45 0.41
CA PHE A 130 -17.86 5.07 -0.05
C PHE A 130 -18.93 4.30 0.71
N LEU A 131 -19.20 4.65 1.97
CA LEU A 131 -20.16 3.92 2.81
C LEU A 131 -21.47 4.69 2.97
N LEU A 132 -21.39 5.98 3.32
CA LEU A 132 -22.58 6.79 3.58
C LEU A 132 -23.14 7.49 2.34
N ARG A 133 -22.31 7.65 1.29
CA ARG A 133 -22.66 8.38 0.06
C ARG A 133 -23.15 9.81 0.32
N THR A 134 -22.55 10.48 1.31
CA THR A 134 -22.88 11.85 1.72
C THR A 134 -21.78 12.87 1.40
N GLY A 135 -20.69 12.43 0.78
CA GLY A 135 -19.58 13.28 0.37
C GLY A 135 -18.88 12.75 -0.89
N ASN A 136 -18.06 13.60 -1.51
CA ASN A 136 -17.24 13.23 -2.67
C ASN A 136 -15.82 13.79 -2.52
N ASP A 137 -15.27 13.73 -1.30
CA ASP A 137 -13.92 14.20 -1.01
C ASP A 137 -12.90 13.47 -1.92
N PRO A 138 -11.82 14.16 -2.37
CA PRO A 138 -10.77 13.53 -3.16
C PRO A 138 -9.95 12.55 -2.30
N GLY A 139 -9.27 11.62 -2.97
CA GLY A 139 -8.24 10.80 -2.35
C GLY A 139 -7.03 11.66 -1.95
N VAL A 140 -6.31 11.26 -0.90
CA VAL A 140 -5.13 11.96 -0.40
C VAL A 140 -3.94 11.00 -0.32
N PHE A 141 -2.79 11.42 -0.87
CA PHE A 141 -1.51 10.74 -0.68
C PHE A 141 -0.60 11.64 0.14
N ARG A 142 -0.29 11.19 1.37
CA ARG A 142 0.64 11.89 2.26
C ARG A 142 1.70 10.92 2.77
N VAL A 143 2.80 10.86 2.04
CA VAL A 143 3.92 9.97 2.30
C VAL A 143 4.92 10.67 3.22
N SER A 144 5.31 10.03 4.32
CA SER A 144 6.35 10.57 5.21
C SER A 144 7.70 10.62 4.51
N GLY A 145 8.42 11.73 4.67
CA GLY A 145 9.81 11.85 4.21
C GLY A 145 10.78 10.84 4.85
N LYS A 146 10.43 10.22 5.99
CA LYS A 146 11.25 9.20 6.66
C LYS A 146 11.44 7.94 5.80
N LYS A 147 10.38 7.53 5.10
CA LYS A 147 10.29 6.27 4.36
C LYS A 147 9.54 6.49 3.04
N ALA A 148 9.89 7.54 2.30
CA ALA A 148 9.32 7.79 0.99
C ALA A 148 9.94 6.85 -0.06
N GLY A 149 9.11 6.06 -0.73
CA GLY A 149 9.50 5.27 -1.90
C GLY A 149 9.39 6.08 -3.19
N ASN A 150 10.22 5.74 -4.18
CA ASN A 150 10.23 6.37 -5.49
C ASN A 150 9.71 5.38 -6.54
N LEU A 151 8.42 5.44 -6.90
CA LEU A 151 7.82 4.51 -7.86
C LEU A 151 8.59 4.44 -9.19
N ALA A 152 9.22 5.53 -9.64
CA ALA A 152 9.97 5.56 -10.89
C ALA A 152 11.17 4.60 -10.92
N GLU A 153 11.71 4.21 -9.75
CA GLU A 153 12.77 3.20 -9.64
C GLU A 153 12.25 1.76 -9.76
N TRP A 154 10.94 1.55 -9.58
CA TRP A 154 10.31 0.23 -9.47
C TRP A 154 9.40 -0.13 -10.64
N ARG A 155 9.10 0.83 -11.52
CA ARG A 155 8.24 0.61 -12.69
C ARG A 155 8.99 0.80 -14.00
N ASN A 156 8.61 0.02 -15.00
CA ASN A 156 9.04 0.18 -16.39
C ASN A 156 7.86 0.47 -17.36
N TRP A 157 6.65 0.67 -16.83
CA TRP A 157 5.45 0.96 -17.62
C TRP A 157 5.06 2.43 -17.56
N GLN A 158 4.26 2.83 -18.55
CA GLN A 158 3.50 4.09 -18.52
C GLN A 158 2.05 3.78 -18.21
N THR A 159 1.39 4.69 -17.51
CA THR A 159 -0.02 4.52 -17.14
C THR A 159 -0.90 4.81 -18.34
N PRO A 160 -1.65 3.81 -18.85
CA PRO A 160 -2.52 4.03 -20.00
C PRO A 160 -3.77 4.82 -19.59
N ILE A 161 -4.45 5.36 -20.58
CA ILE A 161 -5.84 5.82 -20.43
C ILE A 161 -6.73 4.65 -20.88
N LEU A 162 -7.44 4.02 -19.94
CA LEU A 162 -8.39 2.98 -20.30
C LEU A 162 -9.66 3.64 -20.83
N THR A 163 -10.07 3.26 -22.03
CA THR A 163 -11.30 3.75 -22.65
C THR A 163 -12.36 2.65 -22.57
N GLY A 164 -13.49 2.97 -21.92
CA GLY A 164 -14.57 2.03 -21.62
C GLY A 164 -15.25 2.41 -20.30
N GLN A 165 -16.58 2.32 -20.24
CA GLN A 165 -17.30 2.45 -18.97
C GLN A 165 -17.12 1.15 -18.15
N PRO A 166 -16.96 1.22 -16.82
CA PRO A 166 -17.13 0.05 -15.95
C PRO A 166 -18.51 -0.58 -16.06
#